data_AF-A0A9X0ALF0-F1
#
_entry.id   AF-A0A9X0ALF0-F1
#
_cell.length_a   1.000
_cell.length_b   1.000
_cell.length_c   1.000
_cell.angle_alpha   90.00
_cell.angle_beta   90.00
_cell.angle_gamma   90.00
#
_symmetry.space_group_name_H-M   'P 1'
#
loop_
_entity.id
_entity.type
_entity.pdbx_description
1 polymer ?
#
loop_
_entity_poly.entity_id
_entity_poly.type
_entity_poly.pdbx_seq_one_letter_code
_entity_poly.pdbx_strand_id
1 'polypeptide(L)'
;MGRTGGRYACLEEFHISWQTRRAVKVKVVMGFELLGVGVDLGHTVYSRTANLGLRIWGRVWVEEMQALLDTERITTQPIWELENGFEGIVRGLHILQAGKAQGQKLVVRIPW
;
A
#
# COMPACT_ATOMS: atom_id res chain seq x y z
N MET A 1 3.77 -17.73 18.15
CA MET A 1 3.48 -16.54 19.00
C MET A 1 3.15 -17.00 20.42
N GLY A 2 3.77 -16.40 21.44
CA GLY A 2 3.67 -16.82 22.84
C GLY A 2 2.39 -16.37 23.57
N ARG A 3 2.32 -16.65 24.88
CA ARG A 3 1.15 -16.39 25.75
C ARG A 3 0.80 -14.89 25.90
N THR A 4 1.74 -14.01 25.62
CA THR A 4 1.65 -12.56 25.80
C THR A 4 0.88 -11.82 24.70
N GLY A 5 0.46 -12.50 23.64
CA GLY A 5 -0.27 -11.88 22.51
C GLY A 5 0.63 -11.46 21.35
N GLY A 6 0.14 -10.51 20.54
CA GLY A 6 0.85 -10.02 19.36
C GLY A 6 0.15 -8.87 18.63
N ARG A 7 0.79 -8.37 17.56
CA ARG A 7 0.20 -7.40 16.63
C ARG A 7 0.16 -8.01 15.24
N TYR A 8 -0.94 -7.83 14.54
CA TYR A 8 -1.13 -8.24 13.16
C TYR A 8 -1.49 -7.01 12.34
N ALA A 9 -0.69 -6.71 11.33
CA ALA A 9 -0.97 -5.66 10.35
C ALA A 9 -1.42 -6.32 9.05
N CYS A 10 -2.48 -5.79 8.45
CA CYS A 10 -3.03 -6.25 7.18
C CYS A 10 -3.28 -5.04 6.28
N LEU A 11 -3.29 -5.27 4.97
CA LEU A 11 -3.53 -4.24 3.96
C LEU A 11 -4.98 -4.19 3.50
N GLU A 12 -5.77 -5.19 3.89
CA GLU A 12 -7.18 -5.35 3.53
C GLU A 12 -8.03 -5.57 4.77
N GLU A 13 -9.35 -5.46 4.61
CA GLU A 13 -10.30 -5.77 5.66
C GLU A 13 -10.05 -7.17 6.25
N PHE A 14 -9.96 -7.20 7.57
CA PHE A 14 -9.70 -8.42 8.31
C PHE A 14 -11.01 -9.02 8.84
N HIS A 15 -11.28 -10.26 8.47
CA HIS A 15 -12.47 -10.95 8.94
C HIS A 15 -12.28 -11.44 10.39
N ILE A 16 -13.18 -11.04 11.30
CA ILE A 16 -13.06 -11.30 12.74
C ILE A 16 -12.98 -12.80 13.10
N SER A 17 -13.59 -13.68 12.30
CA SER A 17 -13.51 -15.13 12.53
C SER A 17 -12.08 -15.68 12.40
N TRP A 18 -11.18 -14.96 11.72
CA TRP A 18 -9.77 -15.33 11.62
C TRP A 18 -9.00 -14.99 12.91
N GLN A 19 -9.60 -14.20 13.82
CA GLN A 19 -9.00 -13.86 15.11
C GLN A 19 -9.20 -14.97 16.15
N THR A 20 -8.36 -16.00 16.07
CA THR A 20 -8.39 -17.14 17.00
C THR A 20 -7.93 -16.81 18.42
N ARG A 21 -7.33 -15.63 18.65
CA ARG A 21 -6.79 -15.21 19.96
C ARG A 21 -7.06 -13.73 20.24
N ARG A 22 -7.80 -13.45 21.32
CA ARG A 22 -8.11 -12.08 21.77
C ARG A 22 -6.88 -11.22 22.08
N ALA A 23 -5.76 -11.86 22.46
CA ALA A 23 -4.51 -11.17 22.77
C ALA A 23 -3.77 -10.65 21.52
N VAL A 24 -4.22 -10.98 20.31
CA VAL A 24 -3.66 -10.42 19.07
C VAL A 24 -4.41 -9.15 18.71
N LYS A 25 -3.71 -8.02 18.55
CA LYS A 25 -4.29 -6.75 18.10
C LYS A 25 -4.13 -6.61 16.59
N VAL A 26 -5.25 -6.44 15.89
CA VAL A 26 -5.28 -6.29 14.43
C VAL A 26 -5.32 -4.80 14.06
N LYS A 27 -4.54 -4.40 13.07
CA LYS A 27 -4.59 -3.07 12.45
C LYS A 27 -4.62 -3.22 10.92
N VAL A 28 -5.62 -2.63 10.29
CA VAL A 28 -5.64 -2.45 8.83
C VAL A 28 -4.87 -1.17 8.50
N VAL A 29 -3.89 -1.26 7.61
CA VAL A 29 -3.07 -0.14 7.15
C VAL A 29 -3.75 0.49 5.94
N MET A 30 -4.03 1.79 5.99
CA MET A 30 -4.59 2.54 4.87
C MET A 30 -3.63 3.60 4.38
N GLY A 31 -3.08 3.40 3.18
CA GLY A 31 -2.10 4.32 2.59
C GLY A 31 -2.62 5.76 2.47
N PHE A 32 -3.93 5.93 2.28
CA PHE A 32 -4.57 7.25 2.20
C PHE A 32 -4.41 8.11 3.46
N GLU A 33 -4.12 7.52 4.62
CA GLU A 33 -3.88 8.29 5.86
C GLU A 33 -2.67 9.23 5.74
N LEU A 34 -1.70 8.90 4.87
CA LEU A 34 -0.53 9.74 4.60
C LEU A 34 -0.88 11.02 3.82
N LEU A 35 -2.06 11.09 3.17
CA LEU A 35 -2.48 12.28 2.44
C LEU A 35 -2.84 13.43 3.39
N GLY A 36 -3.25 13.12 4.63
CA GLY A 36 -3.69 14.09 5.63
C GLY A 36 -5.08 14.68 5.38
N VAL A 37 -5.82 14.14 4.41
CA VAL A 37 -7.19 14.55 4.06
C VAL A 37 -8.19 13.47 4.47
N GLY A 38 -9.45 13.86 4.63
CA GLY A 38 -10.53 12.90 4.80
C GLY A 38 -10.75 12.13 3.50
N VAL A 39 -10.86 10.81 3.61
CA VAL A 39 -11.18 9.91 2.49
C VAL A 39 -12.42 9.14 2.88
N ASP A 40 -13.51 9.34 2.13
CA ASP A 40 -14.75 8.59 2.32
C ASP A 40 -15.03 7.71 1.10
N LEU A 41 -15.00 6.40 1.32
CA LEU A 41 -15.28 5.36 0.33
C LEU A 41 -16.60 4.64 0.62
N GLY A 42 -17.44 5.16 1.53
CA GLY A 42 -18.67 4.50 1.96
C GLY A 42 -18.42 3.18 2.71
N HIS A 43 -17.20 2.95 3.19
CA HIS A 43 -16.80 1.71 3.87
C HIS A 43 -16.02 2.02 5.14
N THR A 44 -16.45 1.48 6.28
CA THR A 44 -15.89 1.81 7.60
C THR A 44 -14.42 1.49 7.74
N VAL A 45 -13.96 0.39 7.13
CA VAL A 45 -12.55 -0.05 7.18
C VAL A 45 -11.64 0.73 6.24
N TYR A 46 -12.15 1.25 5.14
CA TYR A 46 -11.35 1.91 4.09
C TYR A 46 -11.47 3.45 4.12
N SER A 47 -12.53 4.00 4.72
CA SER A 47 -12.68 5.43 4.97
C SER A 47 -11.78 5.89 6.14
N ARG A 48 -11.25 7.10 6.06
CA ARG A 48 -10.37 7.71 7.07
C ARG A 48 -10.69 9.18 7.26
N THR A 49 -10.67 9.64 8.51
CA THR A 49 -10.71 11.07 8.83
C THR A 49 -9.35 11.70 8.55
N ALA A 50 -9.33 13.01 8.28
CA ALA A 50 -8.09 13.75 8.10
C ALA A 50 -7.16 13.59 9.31
N ASN A 51 -5.87 13.37 9.05
CA ASN A 51 -4.84 13.28 10.09
C ASN A 51 -3.55 13.97 9.62
N LEU A 52 -3.38 15.24 10.01
CA LEU A 52 -2.21 16.03 9.64
C LEU A 52 -0.91 15.48 10.24
N GLY A 53 -0.98 14.83 11.41
CA GLY A 53 0.19 14.20 12.03
C GLY A 53 0.77 13.10 11.15
N LEU A 54 -0.07 12.22 10.59
CA LEU A 54 0.38 11.16 9.67
C LEU A 54 0.91 11.71 8.35
N ARG A 55 0.38 12.83 7.86
CA ARG A 55 0.94 13.52 6.69
C ARG A 55 2.37 14.02 6.95
N ILE A 56 2.61 14.61 8.12
CA ILE A 56 3.95 15.09 8.50
C ILE A 56 4.93 13.92 8.57
N TRP A 57 4.55 12.82 9.22
CA TRP A 57 5.37 11.61 9.27
C TRP A 57 5.59 10.99 7.89
N GLY A 58 4.57 10.97 7.03
CA GLY A 58 4.67 10.48 5.66
C GLY A 58 5.71 11.23 4.84
N ARG A 59 5.82 12.55 5.02
CA ARG A 59 6.85 13.35 4.35
C ARG A 59 8.26 12.92 4.78
N VAL A 60 8.48 12.75 6.08
CA VAL A 60 9.78 12.28 6.61
C VAL A 60 10.13 10.92 6.01
N TRP A 61 9.18 9.98 5.95
CA TRP A 61 9.42 8.66 5.38
C TRP A 61 9.72 8.67 3.88
N VAL A 62 9.10 9.57 3.11
CA VAL A 62 9.43 9.71 1.68
C VAL A 62 10.88 10.15 1.51
N GLU A 63 11.33 11.14 2.30
CA GLU A 63 12.72 11.62 2.27
C GLU A 63 13.71 10.51 2.70
N GLU A 64 13.40 9.77 3.76
CA GLU A 64 14.22 8.63 4.22
C GLU A 64 14.29 7.48 3.20
N MET A 65 13.16 7.08 2.60
CA MET A 65 13.11 6.01 1.61
C MET A 65 13.83 6.39 0.32
N GLN A 66 13.74 7.66 -0.11
CA GLN A 66 14.49 8.14 -1.25
C GLN A 66 16.00 8.06 -0.99
N ALA A 67 16.47 8.48 0.19
CA ALA A 67 17.89 8.36 0.53
C ALA A 67 18.36 6.90 0.55
N LEU A 68 17.53 5.95 1.00
CA LEU A 68 17.86 4.52 0.95
C LEU A 68 17.91 3.98 -0.48
N LEU A 69 17.05 4.45 -1.38
CA LEU A 69 17.07 4.10 -2.80
C LEU A 69 18.32 4.67 -3.49
N ASP A 70 18.59 5.95 -3.29
CA ASP A 70 19.73 6.67 -3.90
C ASP A 70 21.08 6.06 -3.48
N THR A 71 21.13 5.49 -2.28
CA THR A 71 22.33 4.81 -1.74
C THR A 71 22.32 3.29 -1.95
N GLU A 72 21.39 2.78 -2.76
CA GLU A 72 21.25 1.36 -3.12
C GLU A 72 21.10 0.42 -1.92
N ARG A 73 20.63 0.93 -0.78
CA ARG A 73 20.40 0.14 0.45
C ARG A 73 19.08 -0.62 0.40
N ILE A 74 18.18 -0.20 -0.49
CA ILE A 74 16.99 -0.93 -0.91
C ILE A 74 16.90 -0.87 -2.43
N THR A 75 16.24 -1.87 -3.02
CA THR A 75 15.97 -1.93 -4.46
C THR A 75 14.48 -1.96 -4.73
N THR A 76 14.07 -1.56 -5.92
CA THR A 76 12.69 -1.68 -6.38
C THR A 76 12.36 -3.13 -6.72
N GLN A 77 11.06 -3.44 -6.78
CA GLN A 77 10.60 -4.71 -7.35
C GLN A 77 10.97 -4.80 -8.83
N PRO A 78 11.19 -6.02 -9.38
CA PRO A 78 11.39 -6.19 -10.82
C PRO A 78 10.29 -5.50 -11.63
N ILE A 79 10.69 -4.72 -12.62
CA ILE A 79 9.77 -3.90 -13.41
C ILE A 79 9.36 -4.65 -14.67
N TRP A 80 8.06 -4.64 -14.96
CA TRP A 80 7.52 -4.96 -16.28
C TRP A 80 6.94 -3.69 -16.87
N GLU A 81 7.68 -3.09 -17.79
CA GLU A 81 7.26 -1.87 -18.48
C GLU A 81 6.26 -2.20 -19.60
N LEU A 82 5.14 -1.48 -19.61
CA LEU A 82 4.12 -1.55 -20.65
C LEU A 82 4.23 -0.32 -21.56
N GLU A 83 4.09 -0.57 -22.86
CA GLU A 83 4.15 0.47 -23.90
C GLU A 83 2.80 1.18 -24.10
N ASN A 84 2.79 2.20 -24.97
CA ASN A 84 1.60 2.91 -25.42
C ASN A 84 0.89 3.72 -24.32
N GLY A 85 1.63 4.47 -23.50
CA GLY A 85 1.09 5.54 -22.63
C GLY A 85 -0.22 5.20 -21.91
N PHE A 86 -1.28 5.96 -22.14
CA PHE A 86 -2.56 5.77 -21.45
C PHE A 86 -3.23 4.43 -21.79
N GLU A 87 -3.13 3.93 -23.01
CA GLU A 87 -3.62 2.60 -23.38
C GLU A 87 -2.87 1.51 -22.62
N GLY A 88 -1.58 1.71 -22.37
CA GLY A 88 -0.76 0.87 -21.50
C GLY A 88 -1.31 0.76 -20.08
N ILE A 89 -1.80 1.87 -19.51
CA ILE A 89 -2.43 1.89 -18.17
C ILE A 89 -3.68 0.99 -18.17
N VAL A 90 -4.58 1.18 -19.13
CA VAL A 90 -5.84 0.40 -19.20
C VAL A 90 -5.54 -1.10 -19.34
N ARG A 91 -4.60 -1.48 -20.22
CA ARG A 91 -4.17 -2.88 -20.33
C ARG A 91 -3.54 -3.39 -19.04
N GLY A 92 -2.72 -2.59 -18.38
CA GLY A 92 -2.09 -2.94 -17.10
C GLY A 92 -3.11 -3.25 -16.01
N LEU A 93 -4.19 -2.47 -15.92
CA LEU A 93 -5.28 -2.74 -14.99
C LEU A 93 -5.95 -4.10 -15.25
N HIS A 94 -6.20 -4.46 -16.51
CA HIS A 94 -6.73 -5.79 -16.85
C HIS A 94 -5.77 -6.93 -16.46
N ILE A 95 -4.46 -6.74 -16.65
CA ILE A 95 -3.43 -7.72 -16.25
C ILE A 95 -3.45 -7.92 -14.73
N LEU A 96 -3.56 -6.83 -13.95
CA LEU A 96 -3.64 -6.88 -12.48
C LEU A 96 -4.90 -7.59 -12.01
N GLN A 97 -6.06 -7.24 -12.55
CA GLN A 97 -7.34 -7.87 -12.21
C GLN A 97 -7.34 -9.37 -12.51
N ALA A 98 -6.66 -9.78 -13.59
CA ALA A 98 -6.49 -11.19 -13.95
C ALA A 98 -5.42 -11.93 -13.12
N GLY A 99 -4.73 -11.25 -12.18
CA GLY A 99 -3.69 -11.85 -11.35
C GLY A 99 -2.42 -12.25 -12.11
N LYS A 100 -2.17 -11.63 -13.27
CA LYS A 100 -1.09 -12.02 -14.20
C LYS A 100 0.24 -11.30 -13.98
N ALA A 101 0.29 -10.29 -13.12
CA ALA A 101 1.51 -9.55 -12.76
C ALA A 101 2.18 -10.14 -11.50
N GLN A 102 2.70 -11.37 -11.59
CA GLN A 102 3.30 -12.05 -10.44
C GLN A 102 4.74 -11.64 -10.22
N GLY A 103 5.06 -11.16 -9.02
CA GLY A 103 6.44 -10.80 -8.63
C GLY A 103 7.02 -9.59 -9.36
N GLN A 104 6.21 -8.88 -10.15
CA GLN A 104 6.64 -7.74 -10.95
C GLN A 104 5.73 -6.53 -10.75
N LYS A 105 6.32 -5.34 -10.79
CA LYS A 105 5.60 -4.08 -10.81
C LYS A 105 5.34 -3.68 -12.26
N LEU A 106 4.07 -3.57 -12.64
CA LEU A 106 3.70 -2.94 -13.91
C LEU A 106 4.01 -1.44 -13.85
N VAL A 107 4.73 -0.95 -14.84
CA VAL A 107 5.08 0.46 -14.98
C VAL A 107 4.69 0.90 -16.39
N VAL A 108 4.13 2.09 -16.52
CA VAL A 108 3.79 2.68 -17.82
C VAL A 108 4.44 4.04 -17.90
N ARG A 109 5.22 4.26 -18.96
CA ARG A 109 5.84 5.55 -19.23
C ARG A 109 4.86 6.42 -20.00
N ILE A 110 4.54 7.59 -19.45
CA ILE A 110 3.69 8.57 -20.13
C ILE A 110 4.59 9.42 -21.01
N PRO A 111 4.35 9.47 -22.32
CA PRO A 111 5.05 10.42 -23.19
C PRO A 111 4.64 11.83 -22.76
N TRP A 112 5.64 12.68 -22.56
CA TRP A 112 5.49 14.09 -22.24
C TRP A 112 5.01 14.89 -23.45
#